data_AF-A0A2H9I166-F1
#
_entry.id   AF-A0A2H9I166-F1
#
_cell.length_a   1.000
_cell.length_b   1.000
_cell.length_c   1.000
_cell.angle_alpha   90.00
_cell.angle_beta   90.00
_cell.angle_gamma   90.00
#
_symmetry.space_group_name_H-M   'P 1'
#
loop_
_entity.id
_entity.type
_entity.pdbx_description
1 polymer ?
#
loop_
_entity_poly.entity_id
_entity_poly.type
_entity_poly.pdbx_seq_one_letter_code
_entity_poly.pdbx_strand_id
1 'polypeptide(L)'
;MPVCEVCGERPAKYVCQNCGRLVCESCVAPEGLLCPECSTLLDRREEIEDSQFNVFSGFLNPINLFFMSVLLIFIGFFCIMLGSITGGRLEGLGAIIMIGPIPIIVGAGPLSTEVILIGVVVTIIAVILFVLSLYERRRSLSS
;
A
#
# COMPACT_ATOMS: atom_id res chain seq x y z
N MET A 1 37.99 -21.76 30.46
CA MET A 1 36.92 -21.82 29.44
C MET A 1 35.65 -21.31 30.08
N PRO A 2 34.98 -20.31 29.50
CA PRO A 2 33.72 -19.81 30.05
C PRO A 2 32.65 -20.90 29.98
N VAL A 3 31.91 -21.06 31.08
CA VAL A 3 30.76 -21.97 31.16
C VAL A 3 29.52 -21.27 30.59
N CYS A 4 28.54 -22.05 30.14
CA CYS A 4 27.26 -21.56 29.69
C CYS A 4 26.54 -20.82 30.82
N GLU A 5 26.11 -19.59 30.57
CA GLU A 5 25.39 -18.76 31.54
C GLU A 5 23.92 -19.19 31.73
N VAL A 6 23.41 -20.07 30.84
CA VAL A 6 22.04 -20.60 30.93
C VAL A 6 21.99 -21.89 31.75
N CYS A 7 22.92 -22.82 31.52
CA CYS A 7 22.90 -24.13 32.18
C CYS A 7 24.01 -24.37 33.21
N GLY A 8 25.07 -23.56 33.25
CA GLY A 8 26.16 -23.64 34.23
C GLY A 8 27.08 -24.87 34.12
N GLU A 9 26.70 -25.90 33.36
CA GLU A 9 27.40 -27.20 33.35
C GLU A 9 28.35 -27.39 32.15
N ARG A 10 28.02 -26.79 31.00
CA ARG A 10 28.69 -27.06 29.71
C ARG A 10 29.54 -25.87 29.26
N PRO A 11 30.63 -26.07 28.49
CA PRO A 11 31.40 -24.97 27.94
C PRO A 11 30.56 -24.16 26.93
N ALA A 12 30.68 -22.84 26.99
CA ALA A 12 30.01 -21.96 26.03
C ALA A 12 30.70 -22.01 24.66
N LYS A 13 29.91 -22.12 23.59
CA LYS A 13 30.38 -22.18 22.19
C LYS A 13 29.84 -21.02 21.35
N TYR A 14 28.71 -20.45 21.73
CA TYR A 14 28.01 -19.38 21.01
C TYR A 14 27.70 -18.19 21.93
N VAL A 15 27.43 -17.04 21.33
CA VAL A 15 27.01 -15.81 22.03
C VAL A 15 25.61 -15.45 21.54
N CYS A 16 24.68 -15.19 22.46
CA CYS A 16 23.32 -14.79 22.12
C CYS A 16 23.33 -13.43 21.41
N GLN A 17 22.76 -13.33 20.20
CA GLN A 17 22.75 -12.09 19.42
C GLN A 17 21.92 -10.96 20.04
N ASN A 18 20.93 -11.29 20.88
CA ASN A 18 20.05 -10.29 21.49
C ASN A 18 20.57 -9.77 22.85
N CYS A 19 21.08 -10.65 23.71
CA CYS A 19 21.47 -10.29 25.08
C CYS A 19 22.96 -10.45 25.39
N GLY A 20 23.76 -10.99 24.46
CA GLY A 20 25.21 -11.14 24.64
C GLY A 20 25.65 -12.25 25.59
N ARG A 21 24.74 -13.04 26.16
CA ARG A 21 25.07 -14.15 27.05
C ARG A 21 25.82 -15.28 26.33
N LEU A 22 26.68 -15.97 27.06
CA LEU A 22 27.45 -17.12 26.58
C LEU A 22 26.62 -18.41 26.69
N VAL A 23 26.37 -19.07 25.55
CA VAL A 23 25.45 -20.21 25.43
C VAL A 23 26.15 -21.45 24.84
N CYS A 24 25.78 -22.64 25.29
CA CYS A 24 26.26 -23.91 24.74
C CYS A 24 25.38 -24.41 23.57
N GLU A 25 25.87 -25.39 22.82
CA GLU A 25 25.20 -25.94 21.63
C GLU A 25 23.83 -26.55 21.90
N SER A 26 23.55 -26.99 23.12
CA SER A 26 22.24 -27.55 23.49
C SER A 26 21.22 -26.52 23.96
N CYS A 27 21.67 -25.33 24.36
CA CYS A 27 20.79 -24.28 24.92
C CYS A 27 20.54 -23.15 23.92
N VAL A 28 21.13 -23.22 22.73
CA VAL A 28 20.95 -22.21 21.67
C VAL A 28 19.83 -22.64 20.73
N ALA A 29 18.95 -21.71 20.37
CA ALA A 29 17.95 -21.94 19.33
C ALA A 29 18.62 -21.93 17.93
N PRO A 30 18.38 -22.94 17.07
CA PRO A 30 19.02 -23.04 15.74
C PRO A 30 18.68 -21.85 14.83
N GLU A 31 17.49 -21.27 14.98
CA GLU A 31 16.93 -20.23 14.09
C GLU A 31 17.31 -18.78 14.45
N GLY A 32 18.36 -18.55 15.22
CA GLY A 32 18.82 -17.17 15.47
C GLY A 32 20.06 -17.00 16.34
N LEU A 33 20.70 -18.10 16.77
CA LEU A 33 21.74 -18.05 17.81
C LEU A 33 21.26 -17.28 19.06
N LEU A 34 20.08 -17.62 19.55
CA LEU A 34 19.43 -16.96 20.68
C LEU A 34 19.37 -17.90 21.89
N CYS A 35 19.40 -17.32 23.09
CA CYS A 35 19.07 -18.05 24.31
C CYS A 35 17.55 -18.27 24.39
N PRO A 36 17.06 -19.27 25.16
CA PRO A 36 15.64 -19.61 25.22
C PRO A 36 14.76 -18.46 25.71
N GLU A 37 15.33 -17.58 26.53
CA GLU A 37 14.66 -16.40 27.05
C GLU A 37 14.49 -15.31 25.97
N CYS A 38 15.42 -15.21 25.02
CA CYS A 38 15.31 -14.25 23.90
C CYS A 38 14.52 -14.82 22.72
N SER A 39 14.59 -16.13 22.47
CA SER A 39 13.81 -16.76 21.39
C SER A 39 12.30 -16.63 21.64
N THR A 40 11.86 -16.87 22.88
CA THR A 40 10.45 -16.71 23.29
C THR A 40 9.93 -15.28 23.18
N LEU A 41 10.80 -14.27 23.24
CA LEU A 41 10.43 -12.87 23.02
C LEU A 41 10.26 -12.55 21.52
N LEU A 42 10.98 -13.23 20.63
CA LEU A 42 10.82 -13.05 19.19
C LEU A 42 9.56 -13.76 18.66
N ASP A 43 9.30 -15.00 19.10
CA ASP A 43 8.07 -15.73 18.72
C ASP A 43 6.81 -14.90 19.06
N ARG A 44 6.78 -14.30 20.25
CA ARG A 44 5.67 -13.43 20.68
C ARG A 44 5.55 -12.16 19.83
N ARG A 45 6.66 -11.64 19.31
CA ARG A 45 6.67 -10.44 18.47
C ARG A 45 6.12 -10.74 17.08
N GLU A 46 6.49 -11.88 16.51
CA GLU A 46 6.00 -12.31 15.19
C GLU A 46 4.48 -12.56 15.20
N GLU A 47 3.92 -13.16 16.25
CA GLU A 47 2.47 -13.35 16.38
C GLU A 47 1.68 -12.03 16.35
N ILE A 48 2.24 -10.94 16.87
CA ILE A 48 1.59 -9.61 16.90
C ILE A 48 1.64 -8.96 15.52
N GLU A 49 2.76 -9.06 14.80
CA GLU A 49 2.91 -8.49 13.45
C GLU A 49 2.05 -9.22 12.40
N ASP A 50 1.86 -10.53 12.54
CA ASP A 50 1.03 -11.33 11.62
C ASP A 50 -0.47 -10.94 11.74
N SER A 51 -0.91 -10.50 12.93
CA SER A 51 -2.29 -10.06 13.14
C SER A 51 -2.65 -8.76 12.40
N GLN A 52 -1.69 -7.85 12.20
CA GLN A 52 -1.92 -6.62 11.41
C GLN A 52 -1.85 -6.89 9.90
N PHE A 53 -0.98 -7.80 9.46
CA PHE A 53 -0.88 -8.18 8.05
C PHE A 53 -2.10 -8.97 7.56
N ASN A 54 -2.73 -9.78 8.42
CA ASN A 54 -3.90 -10.58 8.06
C ASN A 54 -5.20 -9.78 7.84
N VAL A 55 -5.35 -8.61 8.48
CA VAL A 55 -6.48 -7.70 8.21
C VAL A 55 -6.32 -7.03 6.84
N PHE A 56 -5.08 -6.72 6.45
CA PHE A 56 -4.77 -6.11 5.17
C PHE A 56 -4.78 -7.14 4.02
N SER A 57 -4.26 -8.35 4.24
CA SER A 57 -4.24 -9.42 3.23
C SER A 57 -5.64 -9.93 2.85
N GLY A 58 -6.60 -9.95 3.79
CA GLY A 58 -8.00 -10.25 3.50
C GLY A 58 -8.68 -9.19 2.63
N PHE A 59 -8.34 -7.91 2.81
CA PHE A 59 -8.85 -6.79 2.01
C PHE A 59 -8.20 -6.72 0.62
N LEU A 60 -6.93 -7.11 0.48
CA LEU A 60 -6.20 -7.17 -0.78
C LEU A 60 -6.40 -8.47 -1.57
N ASN A 61 -7.47 -9.21 -1.31
CA ASN A 61 -7.86 -10.28 -2.22
C ASN A 61 -8.09 -9.69 -3.62
N PRO A 62 -7.34 -10.12 -4.65
CA PRO A 62 -7.38 -9.49 -5.98
C PRO A 62 -8.78 -9.56 -6.60
N ILE A 63 -9.54 -10.60 -6.25
CA ILE A 63 -10.94 -10.78 -6.67
C ILE A 63 -11.85 -9.75 -5.99
N ASN A 64 -11.70 -9.51 -4.69
CA ASN A 64 -12.53 -8.54 -3.96
C ASN A 64 -12.22 -7.10 -4.42
N LEU A 65 -10.95 -6.78 -4.68
CA LEU A 65 -10.53 -5.50 -5.26
C LEU A 65 -11.15 -5.29 -6.65
N PHE A 66 -11.17 -6.34 -7.49
CA PHE A 66 -11.84 -6.28 -8.79
C PHE A 66 -13.33 -5.96 -8.63
N PHE A 67 -14.05 -6.65 -7.74
CA PHE A 67 -15.47 -6.37 -7.50
C PHE A 67 -15.73 -4.97 -6.94
N MET A 68 -14.88 -4.48 -6.03
CA MET A 68 -15.01 -3.13 -5.48
C MET A 68 -14.81 -2.05 -6.55
N SER A 69 -13.85 -2.25 -7.46
CA SER A 69 -13.62 -1.32 -8.57
C SER A 69 -14.76 -1.35 -9.60
N VAL A 70 -15.31 -2.53 -9.92
CA VAL A 70 -16.51 -2.65 -10.77
C VAL A 70 -17.70 -1.94 -10.14
N LEU A 71 -17.96 -2.16 -8.85
CA LEU A 71 -19.04 -1.49 -8.12
C LEU A 71 -18.88 0.04 -8.15
N LEU A 72 -17.67 0.54 -7.91
CA LEU A 72 -17.36 1.98 -7.94
C LEU A 72 -17.63 2.60 -9.31
N ILE A 73 -17.27 1.90 -10.40
CA ILE A 73 -17.54 2.35 -11.77
C ILE A 73 -19.05 2.43 -12.03
N PHE A 74 -19.82 1.41 -11.62
CA PHE A 74 -21.27 1.44 -11.76
C PHE A 74 -21.89 2.58 -10.97
N ILE A 75 -21.45 2.80 -9.73
CA ILE A 75 -21.93 3.92 -8.90
C ILE A 75 -21.66 5.25 -9.61
N GLY A 76 -20.44 5.46 -10.11
CA GLY A 76 -20.09 6.68 -10.86
C GLY A 76 -20.95 6.87 -12.10
N PHE A 77 -21.17 5.80 -12.88
CA PHE A 77 -22.04 5.84 -14.05
C PHE A 77 -23.48 6.22 -13.68
N PHE A 78 -24.05 5.62 -12.64
CA PHE A 78 -25.40 5.93 -12.18
C PHE A 78 -25.51 7.37 -11.66
N CYS A 79 -24.52 7.86 -10.92
CA CYS A 79 -24.50 9.27 -10.47
C CYS A 79 -24.51 10.24 -11.65
N ILE A 80 -23.68 10.01 -12.67
CA ILE A 80 -23.64 10.85 -13.88
C ILE A 80 -24.97 10.76 -14.65
N MET A 81 -25.50 9.54 -14.82
CA MET A 81 -26.75 9.30 -15.54
C MET A 81 -27.95 9.95 -14.84
N LEU A 82 -28.07 9.80 -13.52
CA LEU A 82 -29.12 10.45 -12.72
C LEU A 82 -28.98 11.97 -12.73
N GLY A 83 -27.75 12.49 -12.65
CA GLY A 83 -27.48 13.93 -12.80
C GLY A 83 -27.92 14.44 -14.17
N SER A 84 -27.69 13.67 -15.23
CA SER A 84 -28.12 14.02 -16.59
C SER A 84 -29.64 14.00 -16.76
N ILE A 85 -30.36 13.05 -16.15
CA ILE A 85 -31.82 12.96 -16.25
C ILE A 85 -32.50 14.07 -15.46
N THR A 86 -32.06 14.31 -14.22
CA THR A 86 -32.66 15.30 -13.33
C THR A 86 -32.28 16.73 -13.72
N GLY A 87 -31.10 16.93 -14.32
CA GLY A 87 -30.64 18.22 -14.83
C GLY A 87 -31.34 18.70 -16.11
N GLY A 88 -32.15 17.86 -16.77
CA GLY A 88 -33.07 18.24 -17.85
C GLY A 88 -32.48 18.93 -19.08
N ARG A 89 -31.15 19.05 -19.18
CA ARG A 89 -30.45 19.78 -20.23
C ARG A 89 -29.63 18.81 -21.08
N LEU A 90 -30.23 18.36 -22.17
CA LEU A 90 -29.53 17.78 -23.33
C LEU A 90 -28.76 18.86 -24.12
N GLU A 91 -28.13 19.83 -23.44
CA GLU A 91 -27.40 20.92 -24.09
C GLU A 91 -25.90 20.61 -24.24
N GLY A 92 -25.40 19.55 -23.60
CA GLY A 92 -23.99 19.19 -23.57
C GLY A 92 -23.60 18.08 -24.54
N LEU A 93 -23.29 18.41 -25.79
CA LEU A 93 -22.48 17.54 -26.64
C LEU A 93 -21.02 17.65 -26.13
N GLY A 94 -20.65 16.78 -25.21
CA GLY A 94 -19.31 16.71 -24.63
C GLY A 94 -18.49 15.65 -25.33
N ALA A 95 -17.50 16.03 -26.14
CA ALA A 95 -16.53 15.11 -26.71
C ALA A 95 -15.20 15.27 -25.98
N ILE A 96 -14.70 14.18 -25.41
CA ILE A 96 -13.35 14.11 -24.85
C ILE A 96 -12.46 13.54 -25.95
N ILE A 97 -11.71 14.41 -26.61
CA ILE A 97 -10.77 14.00 -27.65
C ILE A 97 -9.38 13.93 -27.01
N MET A 98 -8.86 12.71 -26.87
CA MET A 98 -7.50 12.46 -26.40
C MET A 98 -6.52 12.58 -27.58
N ILE A 99 -5.84 13.72 -27.70
CA ILE A 99 -4.71 13.90 -28.62
C ILE A 99 -3.43 13.88 -27.77
N GLY A 100 -2.83 12.70 -27.60
CA GLY A 100 -1.72 12.51 -26.67
C GLY A 100 -2.15 12.62 -25.19
N PRO A 101 -1.24 12.90 -24.24
CA PRO A 101 -1.55 12.96 -22.80
C PRO A 101 -2.36 14.21 -22.38
N ILE A 102 -2.76 15.06 -23.33
CA ILE A 102 -3.49 16.30 -23.07
C ILE A 102 -4.97 16.07 -23.44
N PRO A 103 -5.87 15.91 -22.45
CA PRO A 103 -7.29 15.75 -22.74
C PRO A 103 -7.88 17.09 -23.18
N ILE A 104 -8.41 17.17 -24.41
CA ILE A 104 -9.18 18.33 -24.88
C ILE A 104 -10.65 18.05 -24.62
N ILE A 105 -11.21 18.77 -23.65
CA ILE A 105 -12.61 18.68 -23.27
C ILE A 105 -13.37 19.75 -24.08
N VAL A 106 -14.13 19.33 -25.09
CA VAL A 106 -15.03 20.23 -25.84
C VAL A 106 -16.43 20.04 -25.29
N GLY A 107 -16.91 21.02 -24.52
CA GLY A 107 -18.28 21.03 -23.98
C GLY A 107 -18.96 22.34 -24.32
N ALA A 108 -19.99 22.28 -25.17
CA ALA A 108 -20.92 23.40 -25.35
C ALA A 108 -22.04 23.25 -24.31
N GLY A 109 -22.29 24.26 -23.47
CA GLY A 109 -23.38 24.20 -22.49
C GLY A 109 -23.35 25.36 -21.48
N PRO A 110 -24.46 25.72 -20.82
CA PRO A 110 -24.52 26.90 -19.94
C PRO A 110 -23.71 26.77 -18.65
N LEU A 111 -23.43 25.54 -18.19
CA LEU A 111 -22.55 25.24 -17.05
C LEU A 111 -21.12 24.85 -17.49
N SER A 112 -20.77 25.07 -18.76
CA SER A 112 -19.46 24.72 -19.33
C SER A 112 -18.30 25.29 -18.51
N THR A 113 -18.39 26.53 -18.04
CA THR A 113 -17.31 27.19 -17.31
C THR A 113 -16.99 26.52 -15.96
N GLU A 114 -18.00 26.09 -15.21
CA GLU A 114 -17.79 25.47 -13.89
C GLU A 114 -17.25 24.05 -14.01
N VAL A 115 -17.77 23.28 -14.96
CA VAL A 115 -17.32 21.89 -15.19
C VAL A 115 -15.91 21.87 -15.80
N ILE A 116 -15.60 22.82 -16.68
CA ILE A 116 -14.24 22.99 -17.24
C ILE A 116 -13.26 23.37 -16.12
N LEU A 117 -13.63 24.28 -15.21
CA LEU A 117 -12.77 24.67 -14.09
C LEU A 117 -12.44 23.46 -13.20
N ILE A 118 -13.44 22.66 -12.84
CA ILE A 118 -13.23 21.44 -12.05
C ILE A 118 -12.34 20.44 -12.81
N GLY A 119 -12.61 20.22 -14.10
CA GLY A 119 -11.81 19.34 -14.95
C GLY A 119 -10.34 19.74 -15.02
N VAL A 120 -10.06 21.05 -15.14
CA VAL A 120 -8.70 21.61 -15.16
C VAL A 120 -7.99 21.39 -13.82
N VAL A 121 -8.67 21.62 -12.69
CA VAL A 121 -8.08 21.38 -11.36
C VAL A 121 -7.72 19.90 -11.19
N VAL A 122 -8.62 18.99 -11.58
CA VAL A 122 -8.39 17.55 -11.49
C VAL A 122 -7.22 17.11 -12.38
N THR A 123 -7.10 17.65 -13.60
CA THR A 123 -5.97 17.34 -14.49
C THR A 123 -4.64 17.86 -13.94
N ILE A 124 -4.61 19.05 -13.34
CA ILE A 124 -3.39 19.57 -12.69
C ILE A 124 -2.96 18.63 -11.56
N ILE A 125 -3.90 18.20 -10.71
CA ILE A 125 -3.62 17.26 -9.62
C ILE A 125 -3.08 15.94 -10.18
N ALA A 126 -3.72 15.37 -11.20
CA ALA A 126 -3.30 14.14 -11.83
C ALA A 126 -1.89 14.24 -12.43
N VAL A 127 -1.57 15.36 -13.09
CA VAL A 127 -0.23 15.61 -13.65
C VAL A 127 0.81 15.74 -12.53
N ILE A 128 0.51 16.45 -11.44
CA ILE A 128 1.43 16.57 -10.30
C ILE A 128 1.72 15.20 -9.70
N LEU A 129 0.69 14.40 -9.41
CA LEU A 129 0.85 13.05 -8.88
C LEU A 129 1.62 12.14 -9.84
N PHE A 130 1.33 12.25 -11.14
CA PHE A 130 2.06 11.51 -12.17
C PHE A 130 3.55 11.89 -12.21
N VAL A 131 3.88 13.17 -12.17
CA VAL A 131 5.28 13.64 -12.14
C VAL A 131 5.97 13.21 -10.84
N LEU A 132 5.30 13.28 -9.70
CA LEU A 132 5.84 12.81 -8.43
C LEU A 132 6.12 11.30 -8.44
N SER A 133 5.17 10.48 -8.94
CA SER A 133 5.38 9.05 -9.06
C SER A 133 6.53 8.68 -10.02
N LEU A 134 6.70 9.45 -11.10
CA LEU A 134 7.84 9.29 -12.01
C LEU A 134 9.16 9.75 -11.38
N TYR A 135 9.13 10.78 -10.55
CA TYR A 135 10.29 11.26 -9.80
C TYR A 135 10.77 10.22 -8.79
N GLU A 136 9.85 9.62 -8.02
CA GLU A 136 10.15 8.53 -7.08
C GLU A 136 10.71 7.30 -7.78
N ARG A 137 10.13 6.91 -8.92
CA ARG A 137 10.59 5.76 -9.71
C ARG A 137 11.98 5.98 -10.33
N ARG A 138 12.37 7.23 -10.61
CA ARG A 138 13.75 7.55 -11.03
C ARG A 138 14.73 7.52 -9.85
N ARG A 139 14.30 7.96 -8.66
CA ARG A 139 15.13 7.92 -7.45
C ARG A 139 15.45 6.49 -7.01
N SER A 140 14.54 5.54 -7.22
CA SER A 140 14.80 4.12 -6.92
C SER A 140 15.73 3.41 -7.89
N LEU A 141 16.05 4.01 -9.05
CA LEU A 141 16.94 3.44 -10.06
C LEU A 141 18.39 3.98 -9.97
N SER A 142 18.68 4.92 -9.06
CA SER A 142 20.02 5.48 -8.86
C SER A 142 20.65 5.13 -7.50
N SER A 143 20.11 4.13 -6.80
CA SER A 143 20.69 3.53 -5.59
C SER A 143 20.94 2.05 -5.82
#